data_AF-A0AA51HAB9-F1
#
_entry.id   AF-A0AA51HAB9-F1
#
_cell.length_a   1.000
_cell.length_b   1.000
_cell.length_c   1.000
_cell.angle_alpha   90.00
_cell.angle_beta   90.00
_cell.angle_gamma   90.00
#
_symmetry.space_group_name_H-M   'P 1'
#
loop_
_entity.id
_entity.type
_entity.pdbx_description
1 polymer ?
#
loop_
_entity_poly.entity_id
_entity_poly.type
_entity_poly.pdbx_seq_one_letter_code
_entity_poly.pdbx_strand_id
1 'polypeptide(L)'
;MKNKFKWIISMFFLVLAPFIAVRHQLMGGGPTGSPSVDALCPFGGLETLSTILKDGTYMQKITPSSFILLIAIIVLTFILGRAFCGYICPLGTIQSLITKIGKKLNIPQIKLNKSVDAVLRYAKYLVLFIVLFTTYKAGELILRPYDPWATFMHLSSGTEIFEEFLIGLIILITILISSLFIERAWCRYFCPLGAALSLTSLLRIFKVKRNSSTCVNCKACTHNCTMGLEIHSQDSTSSIECISCGECITSCPINKTLEMKKGNTSLSINKIGVTVILTLVLIIGGNMAMGNFKTSLSNKNVLNENGALNPDNIKGYMTLNDVSKEFNINTKDLLKACNLPNDTNIDKPIKELKDDLSKKGIEFDPSTLRVIVKEIIK
;
A
#
# COMPACT_ATOMS: atom_id res chain seq x y z
N MET A 1 15.83 -21.10 -5.60
CA MET A 1 14.43 -20.72 -5.29
C MET A 1 13.51 -21.66 -6.05
N LYS A 2 12.61 -22.41 -5.38
CA LYS A 2 11.81 -23.44 -6.06
C LYS A 2 10.61 -22.87 -6.83
N ASN A 3 9.96 -21.81 -6.32
CA ASN A 3 8.86 -21.13 -7.02
C ASN A 3 9.35 -19.91 -7.85
N LYS A 4 10.01 -20.15 -8.99
CA LYS A 4 10.58 -19.06 -9.82
C LYS A 4 9.53 -18.04 -10.27
N PHE A 5 8.36 -18.50 -10.71
CA PHE A 5 7.31 -17.63 -11.27
C PHE A 5 6.76 -16.61 -10.27
N LYS A 6 6.45 -17.06 -9.04
CA LYS A 6 6.03 -16.15 -7.96
C LYS A 6 7.07 -15.06 -7.69
N TRP A 7 8.35 -15.41 -7.69
CA TRP A 7 9.42 -14.45 -7.45
C TRP A 7 9.60 -13.45 -8.58
N ILE A 8 9.39 -13.84 -9.84
CA ILE A 8 9.39 -12.90 -10.98
C ILE A 8 8.31 -11.84 -10.78
N ILE A 9 7.08 -12.26 -10.46
CA ILE A 9 5.97 -11.34 -10.20
C ILE A 9 6.28 -10.42 -9.01
N SER A 10 6.72 -11.00 -7.89
CA SER A 10 7.00 -10.23 -6.68
C SER A 10 8.13 -9.21 -6.85
N MET A 11 9.18 -9.54 -7.62
CA MET A 11 10.27 -8.61 -7.92
C MET A 11 9.83 -7.50 -8.88
N PHE A 12 8.97 -7.82 -9.86
CA PHE A 12 8.38 -6.82 -10.74
C PHE A 12 7.63 -5.74 -9.95
N PHE A 13 6.74 -6.12 -9.03
CA PHE A 13 6.02 -5.15 -8.19
C PHE A 13 6.90 -4.45 -7.16
N LEU A 14 7.95 -5.12 -6.66
CA LEU A 14 8.93 -4.51 -5.75
C LEU A 14 9.68 -3.36 -6.41
N VAL A 15 9.92 -3.41 -7.72
CA VAL A 15 10.57 -2.33 -8.49
C VAL A 15 9.54 -1.32 -8.99
N LEU A 16 8.41 -1.79 -9.52
CA LEU A 16 7.37 -0.94 -10.09
C LEU A 16 6.80 0.05 -9.08
N ALA A 17 6.52 -0.39 -7.84
CA ALA A 17 5.83 0.46 -6.89
C ALA A 17 6.69 1.65 -6.41
N PRO A 18 7.98 1.47 -6.01
CA PRO A 18 8.89 2.60 -5.78
C PRO A 18 9.12 3.46 -7.03
N PHE A 19 9.19 2.85 -8.22
CA PHE A 19 9.34 3.63 -9.47
C PHE A 19 8.17 4.60 -9.67
N ILE A 20 6.93 4.15 -9.44
CA ILE A 20 5.74 5.00 -9.52
C ILE A 20 5.76 6.10 -8.44
N ALA A 21 6.20 5.76 -7.22
CA ALA A 21 6.32 6.71 -6.11
C ALA A 21 7.38 7.81 -6.39
N VAL A 22 8.56 7.43 -6.89
CA VAL A 22 9.60 8.37 -7.34
C VAL A 22 9.05 9.26 -8.45
N ARG A 23 8.36 8.69 -9.45
CA ARG A 23 7.73 9.49 -10.51
C ARG A 23 6.68 10.45 -9.98
N HIS A 24 5.94 10.10 -8.92
CA HIS A 24 4.97 10.98 -8.28
C HIS A 24 5.65 12.13 -7.54
N GLN A 25 6.78 11.89 -6.88
CA GLN A 25 7.55 12.96 -6.24
C GLN A 25 8.18 13.90 -7.26
N LEU A 26 8.65 13.37 -8.40
CA LEU A 26 9.29 14.18 -9.45
C LEU A 26 8.28 14.97 -10.30
N MET A 27 7.17 14.35 -10.72
CA MET A 27 6.20 14.98 -11.63
C MET A 27 4.96 15.54 -10.94
N GLY A 28 4.81 15.33 -9.63
CA GLY A 28 3.62 15.74 -8.90
C GLY A 28 2.38 14.88 -9.20
N GLY A 29 1.27 15.23 -8.56
CA GLY A 29 -0.05 14.68 -8.84
C GLY A 29 -0.80 15.49 -9.90
N GLY A 30 -1.64 14.86 -10.72
CA GLY A 30 -2.45 15.55 -11.72
C GLY A 30 -2.87 14.64 -12.89
N PRO A 31 -3.62 15.15 -13.89
CA PRO A 31 -4.02 14.39 -15.08
C PRO A 31 -2.84 13.89 -15.93
N THR A 32 -1.72 14.61 -15.89
CA THR A 32 -0.44 14.30 -16.56
C THR A 32 0.63 13.79 -15.61
N GLY A 33 0.37 13.81 -14.29
CA GLY A 33 1.28 13.37 -13.23
C GLY A 33 1.15 11.88 -12.89
N SER A 34 1.96 11.40 -11.97
CA SER A 34 1.88 10.01 -11.48
C SER A 34 0.85 9.89 -10.35
N PRO A 35 0.15 8.75 -10.16
CA PRO A 35 -0.74 8.53 -9.01
C PRO A 35 -0.04 8.78 -7.67
N SER A 36 -0.77 9.33 -6.71
CA SER A 36 -0.26 9.46 -5.35
C SER A 36 0.00 8.10 -4.72
N VAL A 37 0.96 8.06 -3.81
CA VAL A 37 1.30 6.86 -3.04
C VAL A 37 0.07 6.29 -2.32
N ASP A 38 -0.77 7.17 -1.78
CA ASP A 38 -2.01 6.83 -1.08
C ASP A 38 -3.07 6.26 -2.03
N ALA A 39 -3.08 6.70 -3.30
CA ALA A 39 -3.98 6.19 -4.36
C ALA A 39 -3.68 4.73 -4.76
N LEU A 40 -2.49 4.23 -4.43
CA LEU A 40 -2.03 2.86 -4.72
C LEU A 40 -2.06 1.97 -3.48
N CYS A 41 -2.40 2.52 -2.30
CA CYS A 41 -2.54 1.76 -1.09
C CYS A 41 -3.97 1.21 -0.96
N PRO A 42 -4.18 -0.11 -1.02
CA PRO A 42 -5.52 -0.68 -0.87
C PRO A 42 -6.08 -0.52 0.54
N PHE A 43 -5.21 -0.31 1.54
CA PHE A 43 -5.65 -0.05 2.91
C PHE A 43 -6.33 1.33 3.04
N GLY A 44 -5.88 2.35 2.31
CA GLY A 44 -6.54 3.66 2.30
C GLY A 44 -8.00 3.60 1.82
N GLY A 45 -8.32 2.66 0.92
CA GLY A 45 -9.72 2.40 0.54
C GLY A 45 -10.57 1.90 1.71
N LEU A 46 -9.98 1.14 2.64
CA LEU A 46 -10.68 0.61 3.81
C LEU A 46 -10.90 1.70 4.87
N GLU A 47 -9.91 2.56 5.08
CA GLU A 47 -10.01 3.72 5.98
C GLU A 47 -11.02 4.76 5.50
N THR A 48 -11.10 4.99 4.18
CA THR A 48 -12.10 5.91 3.64
C THR A 48 -13.53 5.35 3.81
N LEU A 49 -13.71 4.03 3.76
CA LEU A 49 -15.03 3.41 3.95
C LEU A 49 -15.64 3.75 5.31
N SER A 50 -14.85 3.78 6.38
CA SER A 50 -15.36 4.15 7.72
C SER A 50 -15.75 5.61 7.82
N THR A 51 -15.14 6.48 7.02
CA THR A 51 -15.46 7.92 7.01
C THR A 51 -16.69 8.24 6.16
N ILE A 52 -16.83 7.59 5.00
CA ILE A 52 -18.03 7.73 4.15
C ILE A 52 -19.30 7.36 4.92
N LEU A 53 -19.23 6.33 5.78
CA LEU A 53 -20.35 5.90 6.62
C LEU A 53 -20.79 6.94 7.66
N LYS A 54 -19.90 7.88 8.04
CA LYS A 54 -20.15 8.89 9.06
C LYS A 54 -20.65 10.20 8.45
N ASP A 55 -19.94 10.71 7.46
CA ASP A 55 -20.12 12.09 6.97
C ASP A 55 -20.60 12.16 5.51
N GLY A 56 -20.76 11.01 4.82
CA GLY A 56 -21.16 10.96 3.40
C GLY A 56 -20.13 11.56 2.43
N THR A 57 -18.97 11.98 2.93
CA THR A 57 -17.91 12.66 2.17
C THR A 57 -16.72 11.73 1.93
N TYR A 58 -16.04 11.93 0.79
CA TYR A 58 -14.76 11.28 0.50
C TYR A 58 -13.63 12.03 1.23
N MET A 59 -12.72 11.30 1.88
CA MET A 59 -11.53 11.88 2.51
C MET A 59 -10.71 12.71 1.49
N GLN A 60 -10.32 13.94 1.86
CA GLN A 60 -9.69 14.96 1.01
C GLN A 60 -8.37 14.53 0.30
N LYS A 61 -7.81 13.36 0.63
CA LYS A 61 -6.55 12.84 0.06
C LYS A 61 -6.68 11.50 -0.68
N ILE A 62 -7.85 10.86 -0.70
CA ILE A 62 -8.01 9.50 -1.25
C ILE A 62 -8.89 9.49 -2.49
N THR A 63 -8.32 9.00 -3.59
CA THR A 63 -8.95 8.93 -4.90
C THR A 63 -9.82 7.67 -5.07
N PRO A 64 -10.79 7.65 -6.00
CA PRO A 64 -11.61 6.47 -6.31
C PRO A 64 -10.78 5.21 -6.64
N SER A 65 -9.54 5.38 -7.11
CA SER A 65 -8.61 4.28 -7.38
C SER A 65 -8.34 3.38 -6.18
N SER A 66 -8.23 3.91 -4.95
CA SER A 66 -7.94 3.09 -3.77
C SER A 66 -9.09 2.14 -3.43
N PHE A 67 -10.34 2.53 -3.72
CA PHE A 67 -11.51 1.66 -3.59
C PHE A 67 -11.53 0.56 -4.64
N ILE A 68 -11.23 0.90 -5.89
CA ILE A 68 -11.15 -0.09 -6.98
C ILE A 68 -10.06 -1.13 -6.66
N LEU A 69 -8.91 -0.69 -6.15
CA LEU A 69 -7.84 -1.57 -5.69
C LEU A 69 -8.27 -2.44 -4.51
N LEU A 70 -8.97 -1.88 -3.52
CA LEU A 70 -9.51 -2.63 -2.39
C LEU A 70 -10.47 -3.72 -2.88
N ILE A 71 -11.43 -3.38 -3.73
CA ILE A 71 -12.40 -4.32 -4.32
C ILE A 71 -11.65 -5.42 -5.08
N ALA A 72 -10.67 -5.05 -5.91
CA ALA A 72 -9.88 -6.01 -6.67
C ALA A 72 -9.18 -7.02 -5.75
N ILE A 73 -8.61 -6.56 -4.64
CA ILE A 73 -7.92 -7.42 -3.68
C ILE A 73 -8.91 -8.24 -2.85
N ILE A 74 -10.08 -7.70 -2.50
CA ILE A 74 -11.13 -8.47 -1.83
C ILE A 74 -11.61 -9.61 -2.73
N VAL A 75 -11.92 -9.34 -4.00
CA VAL A 75 -12.30 -10.35 -5.00
C VAL A 75 -11.21 -11.42 -5.13
N LEU A 76 -9.95 -10.99 -5.27
CA LEU A 76 -8.82 -11.90 -5.28
C LEU A 76 -8.74 -12.75 -4.01
N THR A 77 -9.08 -12.15 -2.85
CA THR A 77 -9.05 -12.81 -1.55
C THR A 77 -10.15 -13.85 -1.38
N PHE A 78 -11.33 -13.62 -1.96
CA PHE A 78 -12.37 -14.65 -2.05
C PHE A 78 -11.93 -15.84 -2.91
N ILE A 79 -11.21 -15.62 -4.00
CA ILE A 79 -10.79 -16.72 -4.88
C ILE A 79 -9.63 -17.50 -4.26
N LEU A 80 -8.53 -16.82 -3.94
CA LEU A 80 -7.25 -17.45 -3.58
C LEU A 80 -6.80 -17.20 -2.14
N GLY A 81 -7.61 -16.56 -1.29
CA GLY A 81 -7.15 -16.08 0.01
C GLY A 81 -6.17 -14.92 -0.13
N ARG A 82 -5.28 -14.71 0.84
CA ARG A 82 -4.41 -13.51 0.89
C ARG A 82 -3.24 -13.52 -0.12
N ALA A 83 -3.50 -13.93 -1.36
CA ALA A 83 -2.53 -14.04 -2.45
C ALA A 83 -1.86 -12.69 -2.79
N PHE A 84 -2.54 -11.57 -2.59
CA PHE A 84 -1.96 -10.23 -2.72
C PHE A 84 -0.67 -10.07 -1.91
N CYS A 85 -0.69 -10.46 -0.62
CA CYS A 85 0.47 -10.39 0.26
C CYS A 85 1.62 -11.33 -0.18
N GLY A 86 1.31 -12.39 -0.93
CA GLY A 86 2.27 -13.38 -1.41
C GLY A 86 2.92 -13.03 -2.74
N TYR A 87 2.18 -12.39 -3.66
CA TYR A 87 2.61 -12.16 -5.03
C TYR A 87 2.89 -10.70 -5.36
N ILE A 88 2.08 -9.75 -4.85
CA ILE A 88 2.07 -8.35 -5.31
C ILE A 88 2.71 -7.42 -4.28
N CYS A 89 2.39 -7.56 -2.99
CA CYS A 89 2.80 -6.62 -1.94
C CYS A 89 4.34 -6.47 -1.82
N PRO A 90 4.91 -5.29 -2.14
CA PRO A 90 6.36 -5.04 -2.04
C PRO A 90 6.92 -5.23 -0.62
N LEU A 91 6.21 -4.76 0.42
CA LEU A 91 6.63 -4.96 1.81
C LEU A 91 6.67 -6.44 2.21
N GLY A 92 5.77 -7.27 1.66
CA GLY A 92 5.85 -8.70 1.87
C GLY A 92 7.08 -9.32 1.18
N THR A 93 7.37 -8.85 -0.03
CA THR A 93 8.52 -9.31 -0.83
C THR A 93 9.85 -8.96 -0.17
N ILE A 94 10.04 -7.71 0.27
CA ILE A 94 11.27 -7.26 0.91
C ILE A 94 11.54 -8.02 2.22
N GLN A 95 10.52 -8.25 3.05
CA GLN A 95 10.67 -9.06 4.26
C GLN A 95 11.12 -10.50 3.93
N SER A 96 10.52 -11.13 2.91
CA SER A 96 10.94 -12.46 2.46
C SER A 96 12.34 -12.49 1.85
N LEU A 97 12.79 -11.41 1.18
CA LEU A 97 14.16 -11.29 0.68
C LEU A 97 15.15 -11.19 1.83
N ILE A 98 14.86 -10.32 2.81
CA ILE A 98 15.70 -10.13 3.99
C ILE A 98 15.84 -11.43 4.77
N THR A 99 14.76 -12.18 5.00
CA THR A 99 14.85 -13.49 5.66
C THR A 99 15.74 -14.46 4.86
N LYS A 100 15.66 -14.47 3.53
CA LYS A 100 16.53 -15.32 2.71
C LYS A 100 18.00 -14.92 2.80
N ILE A 101 18.27 -13.61 2.80
CA ILE A 101 19.62 -13.07 3.00
C ILE A 101 20.11 -13.49 4.40
N GLY A 102 19.30 -13.31 5.44
CA GLY A 102 19.62 -13.76 6.80
C GLY A 102 19.91 -15.25 6.89
N LYS A 103 19.09 -16.10 6.27
CA LYS A 103 19.35 -17.55 6.17
C LYS A 103 20.66 -17.87 5.44
N LYS A 104 21.01 -17.11 4.39
CA LYS A 104 22.29 -17.25 3.66
C LYS A 104 23.49 -16.80 4.50
N LEU A 105 23.29 -15.81 5.37
CA LEU A 105 24.26 -15.32 6.34
C LEU A 105 24.26 -16.14 7.66
N ASN A 106 23.59 -17.30 7.68
CA ASN A 106 23.47 -18.18 8.85
C ASN A 106 22.87 -17.51 10.11
N ILE A 107 22.06 -16.46 9.94
CA ILE A 107 21.34 -15.83 11.06
C ILE A 107 20.27 -16.80 11.59
N PRO A 108 20.25 -17.07 12.90
CA PRO A 108 19.32 -18.02 13.50
C PRO A 108 17.87 -17.56 13.27
N GLN A 109 17.04 -18.49 12.81
CA GLN A 109 15.62 -18.24 12.56
C GLN A 109 14.83 -18.58 13.82
N ILE A 110 14.19 -17.57 14.41
CA ILE A 110 13.43 -17.73 15.65
C ILE A 110 12.08 -18.36 15.32
N LYS A 111 11.82 -19.55 15.89
CA LYS A 111 10.51 -20.20 15.87
C LYS A 111 9.86 -19.98 17.22
N LEU A 112 8.80 -19.17 17.25
CA LEU A 112 8.02 -18.95 18.45
C LEU A 112 7.22 -20.20 18.81
N ASN A 113 6.91 -20.37 20.10
CA ASN A 113 5.98 -21.40 20.54
C ASN A 113 4.59 -21.14 19.92
N LYS A 114 3.77 -22.18 19.77
CA LYS A 114 2.46 -22.08 19.11
C LYS A 114 1.50 -21.11 19.80
N SER A 115 1.46 -21.11 21.12
CA SER A 115 0.57 -20.24 21.91
C SER A 115 0.95 -18.77 21.77
N VAL A 116 2.25 -18.45 21.85
CA VAL A 116 2.79 -17.09 21.70
C VAL A 116 2.59 -16.60 20.28
N ASP A 117 2.89 -17.42 19.27
CA ASP A 117 2.64 -17.10 17.86
C ASP A 117 1.15 -16.86 17.60
N ALA A 118 0.25 -17.65 18.20
CA ALA A 118 -1.19 -17.45 18.08
C ALA A 118 -1.65 -16.12 18.71
N VAL A 119 -1.21 -15.80 19.94
CA VAL A 119 -1.55 -14.54 20.62
C VAL A 119 -1.03 -13.33 19.85
N LEU A 120 0.23 -13.36 19.40
CA LEU A 120 0.82 -12.26 18.64
C LEU A 120 0.12 -12.06 17.28
N ARG A 121 -0.39 -13.12 16.65
CA ARG A 121 -1.22 -12.97 15.44
C ARG A 121 -2.54 -12.26 15.70
N TYR A 122 -3.03 -12.21 16.94
CA TYR A 122 -4.21 -11.41 17.26
C TYR A 122 -3.90 -9.91 17.37
N ALA A 123 -2.64 -9.53 17.64
CA ALA A 123 -2.25 -8.13 17.80
C ALA A 123 -2.55 -7.27 16.56
N LYS A 124 -2.45 -7.81 15.34
CA LYS A 124 -2.79 -7.05 14.11
C LYS A 124 -4.27 -6.67 14.03
N TYR A 125 -5.17 -7.42 14.68
CA TYR A 125 -6.59 -7.06 14.74
C TYR A 125 -6.83 -5.95 15.76
N LEU A 126 -6.05 -5.91 16.84
CA LEU A 126 -6.03 -4.78 17.75
C LEU A 126 -5.52 -3.52 17.04
N VAL A 127 -4.43 -3.62 16.27
CA VAL A 127 -3.93 -2.51 15.43
C VAL A 127 -5.00 -2.07 14.44
N LEU A 128 -5.63 -3.00 13.73
CA LEU A 128 -6.73 -2.68 12.80
C LEU A 128 -7.87 -1.94 13.51
N PHE A 129 -8.30 -2.41 14.68
CA PHE A 129 -9.36 -1.79 15.46
C PHE A 129 -8.99 -0.36 15.87
N ILE A 130 -7.77 -0.17 16.42
CA ILE A 130 -7.28 1.15 16.82
C ILE A 130 -7.27 2.09 15.63
N VAL A 131 -6.70 1.67 14.49
CA VAL A 131 -6.63 2.50 13.28
C VAL A 131 -8.02 2.89 12.79
N LEU A 132 -8.93 1.92 12.64
CA LEU A 132 -10.29 2.23 12.18
C LEU A 132 -11.03 3.13 13.16
N PHE A 133 -10.86 2.93 14.47
CA PHE A 133 -11.51 3.74 15.50
C PHE A 133 -10.98 5.17 15.55
N THR A 134 -9.66 5.35 15.46
CA THR A 134 -9.04 6.69 15.45
C THR A 134 -9.39 7.42 14.16
N THR A 135 -9.35 6.75 13.01
CA THR A 135 -9.76 7.32 11.72
C THR A 135 -11.24 7.72 11.75
N TYR A 136 -12.11 6.88 12.33
CA TYR A 136 -13.53 7.20 12.51
C TYR A 136 -13.76 8.43 13.41
N LYS A 137 -12.94 8.62 14.45
CA LYS A 137 -13.05 9.77 15.34
C LYS A 137 -12.51 11.06 14.73
N ALA A 138 -11.30 11.00 14.17
CA ALA A 138 -10.57 12.17 13.72
C ALA A 138 -10.94 12.63 12.30
N GLY A 139 -11.49 11.75 11.46
CA GLY A 139 -11.76 12.09 10.06
C GLY A 139 -10.47 12.37 9.26
N GLU A 140 -9.33 11.83 9.69
CA GLU A 140 -8.06 11.96 9.01
C GLU A 140 -7.27 10.65 9.03
N LEU A 141 -6.32 10.53 8.09
CA LEU A 141 -5.41 9.38 7.96
C LEU A 141 -4.30 9.44 9.02
N ILE A 142 -4.67 9.21 10.28
CA ILE A 142 -3.72 9.19 11.41
C ILE A 142 -2.63 8.14 11.21
N LEU A 143 -2.91 7.04 10.51
CA LEU A 143 -1.92 5.99 10.29
C LEU A 143 -0.78 6.43 9.36
N ARG A 144 -0.99 7.43 8.50
CA ARG A 144 -0.03 7.82 7.45
C ARG A 144 1.41 8.02 7.93
N PRO A 145 1.70 8.80 8.99
CA PRO A 145 3.06 8.96 9.52
C PRO A 145 3.65 7.70 10.16
N TYR A 146 2.81 6.73 10.55
CA TYR A 146 3.21 5.47 11.19
C TYR A 146 3.22 4.28 10.22
N ASP A 147 2.70 4.43 9.00
CA ASP A 147 2.55 3.35 8.03
C ASP A 147 3.90 3.05 7.35
N PRO A 148 4.51 1.88 7.59
CA PRO A 148 5.76 1.51 6.92
C PRO A 148 5.61 1.41 5.40
N TRP A 149 4.40 1.24 4.86
CA TRP A 149 4.15 1.31 3.43
C TRP A 149 4.29 2.72 2.88
N ALA A 150 3.63 3.69 3.53
CA ALA A 150 3.72 5.10 3.15
C ALA A 150 5.17 5.58 3.25
N THR A 151 5.87 5.25 4.34
CA THR A 151 7.30 5.58 4.50
C THR A 151 8.17 4.92 3.44
N PHE A 152 7.96 3.64 3.13
CA PHE A 152 8.74 2.93 2.10
C PHE A 152 8.63 3.62 0.73
N MET A 153 7.46 4.14 0.39
CA MET A 153 7.23 4.87 -0.86
C MET A 153 7.77 6.31 -0.82
N HIS A 154 7.88 6.90 0.36
CA HIS A 154 8.48 8.22 0.54
C HIS A 154 10.00 8.17 0.69
N LEU A 155 10.65 6.99 0.64
CA LEU A 155 12.09 6.85 0.87
C LEU A 155 12.97 7.66 -0.12
N SER A 156 12.44 8.05 -1.28
CA SER A 156 13.11 8.90 -2.26
C SER A 156 12.88 10.41 -2.09
N SER A 157 12.07 10.84 -1.12
CA SER A 157 11.71 12.26 -0.92
C SER A 157 12.80 13.10 -0.22
N GLY A 158 13.97 12.50 0.05
CA GLY A 158 15.12 13.22 0.60
C GLY A 158 14.89 13.63 2.06
N THR A 159 15.04 14.92 2.36
CA THR A 159 14.94 15.47 3.72
C THR A 159 13.52 15.45 4.30
N GLU A 160 12.48 15.47 3.45
CA GLU A 160 11.06 15.46 3.86
C GLU A 160 10.69 14.21 4.68
N ILE A 161 11.42 13.10 4.49
CA ILE A 161 11.22 11.85 5.25
C ILE A 161 11.49 12.07 6.74
N PHE A 162 12.52 12.85 7.08
CA PHE A 162 12.94 13.06 8.46
C PHE A 162 12.01 14.01 9.20
N GLU A 163 11.28 14.86 8.48
CA GLU A 163 10.32 15.81 9.05
C GLU A 163 8.93 15.19 9.21
N GLU A 164 8.40 14.52 8.18
CA GLU A 164 7.02 14.01 8.18
C GLU A 164 6.90 12.52 8.56
N PHE A 165 7.94 11.70 8.33
CA PHE A 165 7.86 10.23 8.42
C PHE A 165 8.93 9.60 9.34
N LEU A 166 9.53 10.37 10.26
CA LEU A 166 10.59 9.86 11.14
C LEU A 166 10.17 8.61 11.92
N ILE A 167 8.96 8.62 12.50
CA ILE A 167 8.44 7.49 13.27
C ILE A 167 8.20 6.29 12.35
N GLY A 168 7.59 6.50 11.19
CA GLY A 168 7.40 5.46 10.18
C GLY A 168 8.72 4.86 9.68
N LEU A 169 9.80 5.65 9.61
CA LEU A 169 11.14 5.18 9.25
C LEU A 169 11.72 4.27 10.33
N ILE A 170 11.59 4.64 11.61
CA ILE A 170 11.99 3.80 12.74
C ILE A 170 11.22 2.47 12.67
N ILE A 171 9.90 2.53 12.51
CA ILE A 171 9.04 1.34 12.39
C ILE A 171 9.48 0.46 11.21
N LEU A 172 9.70 1.05 10.02
CA LEU A 172 10.16 0.34 8.83
C LEU A 172 11.49 -0.37 9.11
N ILE A 173 12.49 0.32 9.66
CA ILE A 173 13.79 -0.27 10.00
C ILE A 173 13.63 -1.43 10.99
N THR A 174 12.82 -1.25 12.05
CA THR A 174 12.53 -2.32 13.02
C THR A 174 11.86 -3.53 12.35
N ILE A 175 10.95 -3.32 11.40
CA ILE A 175 10.32 -4.41 10.63
C ILE A 175 11.32 -5.14 9.75
N LEU A 176 12.21 -4.41 9.08
CA LEU A 176 13.24 -5.01 8.23
C LEU A 176 14.24 -5.82 9.07
N ILE A 177 14.70 -5.29 10.20
CA ILE A 177 15.60 -6.00 11.13
C ILE A 177 14.91 -7.24 11.71
N SER A 178 13.68 -7.11 12.21
CA SER A 178 12.93 -8.27 12.75
C SER A 178 12.69 -9.36 11.71
N SER A 179 12.61 -9.00 10.43
CA SER A 179 12.48 -9.95 9.32
C SER A 179 13.72 -10.80 9.06
N LEU A 180 14.89 -10.43 9.61
CA LEU A 180 16.08 -11.29 9.61
C LEU A 180 15.88 -12.53 10.48
N PHE A 181 15.17 -12.39 11.60
CA PHE A 181 14.98 -13.44 12.60
C PHE A 181 13.65 -14.17 12.44
N ILE A 182 12.57 -13.44 12.11
CA ILE A 182 11.21 -13.97 11.97
C ILE A 182 10.67 -13.59 10.59
N GLU A 183 10.51 -14.58 9.72
CA GLU A 183 10.04 -14.35 8.36
C GLU A 183 8.66 -13.65 8.34
N ARG A 184 8.60 -12.45 7.74
CA ARG A 184 7.37 -11.64 7.62
C ARG A 184 6.74 -11.23 8.97
N ALA A 185 7.56 -10.86 9.96
CA ALA A 185 7.11 -10.47 11.30
C ALA A 185 5.96 -9.44 11.28
N TRP A 186 6.08 -8.37 10.49
CA TRP A 186 5.04 -7.35 10.37
C TRP A 186 3.72 -7.91 9.83
N CYS A 187 3.79 -8.68 8.74
CA CYS A 187 2.59 -9.24 8.12
C CYS A 187 1.87 -10.28 9.00
N ARG A 188 2.59 -10.91 9.96
CA ARG A 188 2.03 -11.87 10.91
C ARG A 188 1.37 -11.18 12.10
N TYR A 189 1.99 -10.11 12.64
CA TYR A 189 1.63 -9.61 13.98
C TYR A 189 1.07 -8.20 14.02
N PHE A 190 1.35 -7.33 13.04
CA PHE A 190 1.00 -5.90 13.17
C PHE A 190 0.30 -5.30 11.95
N CYS A 191 0.38 -5.93 10.77
CA CYS A 191 -0.15 -5.37 9.53
C CYS A 191 -1.70 -5.28 9.54
N PRO A 192 -2.31 -4.08 9.54
CA PRO A 192 -3.76 -3.91 9.61
C PRO A 192 -4.45 -4.36 8.31
N LEU A 193 -3.85 -4.08 7.14
CA LEU A 193 -4.30 -4.65 5.86
C LEU A 193 -4.31 -6.18 5.89
N GLY A 194 -3.27 -6.78 6.49
CA GLY A 194 -3.19 -8.21 6.68
C GLY A 194 -4.32 -8.76 7.54
N ALA A 195 -4.72 -8.04 8.59
CA ALA A 195 -5.84 -8.39 9.46
C ALA A 195 -7.17 -8.36 8.69
N ALA A 196 -7.44 -7.26 7.98
CA ALA A 196 -8.66 -7.10 7.17
C ALA A 196 -8.79 -8.22 6.11
N LEU A 197 -7.71 -8.48 5.36
CA LEU A 197 -7.71 -9.55 4.37
C LEU A 197 -7.80 -10.96 5.00
N SER A 198 -7.37 -11.14 6.25
CA SER A 198 -7.54 -12.43 6.95
C SER A 198 -9.01 -12.73 7.21
N LEU A 199 -9.79 -11.74 7.63
CA LEU A 199 -11.24 -11.88 7.82
C LEU A 199 -11.93 -12.27 6.50
N THR A 200 -11.64 -11.56 5.42
CA THR A 200 -12.23 -11.90 4.11
C THR A 200 -11.79 -13.29 3.58
N SER A 201 -10.60 -13.74 3.97
CA SER A 201 -10.06 -15.04 3.52
C SER A 201 -10.70 -16.27 4.19
N LEU A 202 -11.56 -16.08 5.21
CA LEU A 202 -12.38 -17.14 5.80
C LEU A 202 -13.21 -17.89 4.74
N LEU A 203 -13.74 -17.12 3.78
CA LEU A 203 -14.61 -17.61 2.71
C LEU A 203 -13.85 -18.00 1.44
N ARG A 204 -12.51 -18.18 1.53
CA ARG A 204 -11.72 -18.48 0.34
C ARG A 204 -12.12 -19.80 -0.31
N ILE A 205 -12.20 -19.76 -1.63
CA ILE A 205 -12.64 -20.88 -2.46
C ILE A 205 -11.54 -21.94 -2.60
N PHE A 206 -10.34 -21.52 -2.96
CA PHE A 206 -9.20 -22.42 -3.13
C PHE A 206 -8.40 -22.55 -1.83
N LYS A 207 -8.13 -23.79 -1.42
CA LYS A 207 -7.33 -24.10 -0.22
C LYS A 207 -6.22 -25.08 -0.59
N VAL A 208 -5.08 -24.97 0.11
CA VAL A 208 -4.05 -26.00 0.03
C VAL A 208 -4.58 -27.25 0.71
N LYS A 209 -4.59 -28.38 -0.01
CA LYS A 209 -4.98 -29.70 0.49
C LYS A 209 -3.79 -30.64 0.46
N ARG A 210 -3.61 -31.38 1.53
CA ARG A 210 -2.62 -32.44 1.69
C ARG A 210 -3.27 -33.78 1.40
N ASN A 211 -2.61 -34.60 0.61
CA ASN A 211 -2.96 -36.00 0.46
C ASN A 211 -2.17 -36.83 1.47
N SER A 212 -2.87 -37.36 2.48
CA SER A 212 -2.28 -38.16 3.55
C SER A 212 -1.68 -39.48 3.06
N SER A 213 -2.20 -40.08 1.99
CA SER A 213 -1.71 -41.37 1.49
C SER A 213 -0.34 -41.28 0.81
N THR A 214 -0.02 -40.13 0.18
CA THR A 214 1.29 -39.90 -0.47
C THR A 214 2.26 -39.14 0.42
N CYS A 215 1.84 -38.68 1.60
CA CYS A 215 2.66 -37.85 2.47
C CYS A 215 3.59 -38.69 3.36
N VAL A 216 4.89 -38.52 3.21
CA VAL A 216 5.92 -39.16 4.07
C VAL A 216 6.24 -38.38 5.35
N ASN A 217 5.42 -37.41 5.72
CA ASN A 217 5.55 -36.62 6.95
C ASN A 217 6.95 -35.97 7.18
N CYS A 218 7.68 -35.60 6.13
CA CYS A 218 9.02 -34.98 6.21
C CYS A 218 9.02 -33.53 6.76
N LYS A 219 7.85 -32.93 7.00
CA LYS A 219 7.65 -31.55 7.50
C LYS A 219 8.28 -30.41 6.66
N ALA A 220 8.82 -30.70 5.47
CA ALA A 220 9.40 -29.69 4.57
C ALA A 220 8.43 -28.53 4.26
N CYS A 221 7.14 -28.84 4.09
CA CYS A 221 6.09 -27.84 3.83
C CYS A 221 5.88 -26.86 4.99
N THR A 222 6.05 -27.32 6.23
CA THR A 222 5.93 -26.50 7.45
C THR A 222 7.18 -25.65 7.64
N HIS A 223 8.36 -26.27 7.44
CA HIS A 223 9.64 -25.56 7.52
C HIS A 223 9.74 -24.40 6.53
N ASN A 224 9.20 -24.57 5.32
CA ASN A 224 9.25 -23.58 4.25
C ASN A 224 8.00 -22.68 4.18
N CYS A 225 7.08 -22.78 5.13
CA CYS A 225 5.92 -21.89 5.16
C CYS A 225 6.35 -20.47 5.59
N THR A 226 6.25 -19.51 4.68
CA THR A 226 6.61 -18.10 4.92
C THR A 226 5.78 -17.43 6.02
N MET A 227 4.61 -18.02 6.35
CA MET A 227 3.71 -17.56 7.40
C MET A 227 3.79 -18.41 8.67
N GLY A 228 4.72 -19.37 8.76
CA GLY A 228 4.94 -20.17 9.97
C GLY A 228 3.83 -21.17 10.30
N LEU A 229 3.05 -21.60 9.30
CA LEU A 229 1.92 -22.50 9.51
C LEU A 229 2.36 -23.96 9.52
N GLU A 230 1.73 -24.76 10.39
CA GLU A 230 1.91 -26.21 10.46
C GLU A 230 1.12 -26.93 9.36
N ILE A 231 1.62 -26.87 8.13
CA ILE A 231 0.97 -27.50 6.97
C ILE A 231 0.94 -29.03 7.06
N HIS A 232 1.92 -29.65 7.74
CA HIS A 232 2.05 -31.11 7.79
C HIS A 232 0.96 -31.78 8.65
N SER A 233 0.40 -31.08 9.64
CA SER A 233 -0.60 -31.59 10.58
C SER A 233 -2.04 -31.31 10.13
N GLN A 234 -2.23 -30.77 8.93
CA GLN A 234 -3.54 -30.35 8.42
C GLN A 234 -3.80 -31.01 7.06
N ASP A 235 -4.99 -31.59 6.88
CA ASP A 235 -5.41 -32.16 5.59
C ASP A 235 -5.89 -31.08 4.62
N SER A 236 -6.46 -29.99 5.14
CA SER A 236 -6.69 -28.77 4.39
C SER A 236 -6.27 -27.58 5.24
N THR A 237 -5.53 -26.64 4.63
CA THR A 237 -5.13 -25.42 5.33
C THR A 237 -6.38 -24.59 5.63
N SER A 238 -6.83 -24.65 6.88
CA SER A 238 -7.97 -23.89 7.41
C SER A 238 -7.57 -22.49 7.87
N SER A 239 -6.28 -22.27 8.11
CA SER A 239 -5.79 -20.98 8.60
C SER A 239 -6.04 -19.84 7.62
N ILE A 240 -6.63 -18.76 8.14
CA ILE A 240 -6.83 -17.47 7.50
C ILE A 240 -5.52 -16.69 7.28
N GLU A 241 -4.43 -17.14 7.90
CA GLU A 241 -3.11 -16.56 7.73
C GLU A 241 -2.41 -16.99 6.44
N CYS A 242 -2.92 -18.03 5.76
CA CYS A 242 -2.31 -18.50 4.53
C CYS A 242 -2.41 -17.43 3.43
N ILE A 243 -1.24 -17.01 2.94
CA ILE A 243 -1.10 -16.06 1.83
C ILE A 243 -1.05 -16.73 0.45
N SER A 244 -1.36 -18.04 0.38
CA SER A 244 -1.43 -18.83 -0.86
C SER A 244 -0.22 -18.69 -1.79
N CYS A 245 0.98 -18.49 -1.23
CA CYS A 245 2.21 -18.27 -2.01
C CYS A 245 2.78 -19.53 -2.68
N GLY A 246 2.25 -20.72 -2.35
CA GLY A 246 2.63 -21.99 -2.96
C GLY A 246 4.00 -22.55 -2.55
N GLU A 247 4.75 -21.91 -1.64
CA GLU A 247 6.08 -22.38 -1.24
C GLU A 247 6.04 -23.77 -0.59
N CYS A 248 4.97 -24.09 0.16
CA CYS A 248 4.73 -25.41 0.72
C CYS A 248 4.53 -26.50 -0.35
N ILE A 249 3.94 -26.16 -1.49
CA ILE A 249 3.72 -27.07 -2.61
C ILE A 249 5.05 -27.30 -3.34
N THR A 250 5.79 -26.23 -3.67
CA THR A 250 7.07 -26.36 -4.38
C THR A 250 8.19 -26.98 -3.55
N SER A 251 8.10 -26.90 -2.22
CA SER A 251 9.11 -27.48 -1.33
C SER A 251 8.90 -28.97 -1.06
N CYS A 252 7.69 -29.51 -1.32
CA CYS A 252 7.38 -30.91 -1.10
C CYS A 252 8.26 -31.82 -1.98
N PRO A 253 8.90 -32.86 -1.42
CA PRO A 253 9.73 -33.79 -2.19
C PRO A 253 8.90 -34.75 -3.06
N ILE A 254 7.63 -34.97 -2.70
CA ILE A 254 6.74 -35.88 -3.42
C ILE A 254 5.72 -35.07 -4.23
N ASN A 255 5.68 -35.35 -5.53
CA ASN A 255 4.78 -34.66 -6.46
C ASN A 255 3.31 -34.93 -6.12
N LYS A 256 2.46 -33.92 -6.28
CA LYS A 256 1.00 -33.98 -6.05
C LYS A 256 0.55 -34.36 -4.62
N THR A 257 1.45 -34.35 -3.63
CA THR A 257 1.06 -34.51 -2.22
C THR A 257 0.37 -33.27 -1.66
N LEU A 258 0.80 -32.08 -2.07
CA LEU A 258 0.18 -30.81 -1.71
C LEU A 258 -0.29 -30.11 -2.97
N GLU A 259 -1.56 -29.71 -3.01
CA GLU A 259 -2.14 -29.03 -4.17
C GLU A 259 -3.12 -27.95 -3.72
N MET A 260 -3.24 -26.88 -4.51
CA MET A 260 -4.30 -25.89 -4.31
C MET A 260 -5.58 -26.42 -4.98
N LYS A 261 -6.64 -26.68 -4.20
CA LYS A 261 -7.87 -27.33 -4.68
C LYS A 261 -9.15 -26.59 -4.29
N LYS A 262 -10.14 -26.66 -5.18
CA LYS A 262 -11.57 -26.38 -4.95
C LYS A 262 -12.35 -27.61 -5.42
N GLY A 263 -12.97 -28.36 -4.50
CA GLY A 263 -13.59 -29.64 -4.85
C GLY A 263 -12.60 -30.57 -5.56
N ASN A 264 -12.92 -30.97 -6.80
CA ASN A 264 -12.06 -31.80 -7.67
C ASN A 264 -11.11 -30.99 -8.57
N THR A 265 -11.25 -29.67 -8.65
CA THR A 265 -10.40 -28.83 -9.49
C THR A 265 -9.09 -28.52 -8.76
N SER A 266 -7.94 -28.89 -9.36
CA SER A 266 -6.62 -28.48 -8.88
C SER A 266 -6.06 -27.32 -9.71
N LEU A 267 -5.39 -26.39 -9.02
CA LEU A 267 -4.76 -25.23 -9.62
C LEU A 267 -3.24 -25.34 -9.45
N SER A 268 -2.52 -25.30 -10.57
CA SER A 268 -1.06 -25.29 -10.52
C SER A 268 -0.54 -23.94 -10.02
N ILE A 269 0.66 -23.94 -9.45
CA ILE A 269 1.28 -22.73 -8.85
C ILE A 269 1.43 -21.58 -9.85
N ASN A 270 1.76 -21.89 -11.11
CA ASN A 270 1.85 -20.87 -12.16
C ASN A 270 0.49 -20.26 -12.47
N LYS A 271 -0.57 -21.10 -12.51
CA LYS A 271 -1.94 -20.61 -12.70
C LYS A 271 -2.40 -19.71 -11.55
N ILE A 272 -1.96 -19.95 -10.30
CA ILE A 272 -2.23 -19.02 -9.18
C ILE A 272 -1.68 -17.63 -9.50
N GLY A 273 -0.41 -17.53 -9.91
CA GLY A 273 0.19 -16.24 -10.26
C GLY A 273 -0.50 -15.57 -11.45
N VAL A 274 -0.87 -16.34 -12.48
CA VAL A 274 -1.63 -15.81 -13.64
C VAL A 274 -3.00 -15.31 -13.20
N THR A 275 -3.75 -16.05 -12.37
CA THR A 275 -5.04 -15.61 -11.83
C THR A 275 -4.90 -14.31 -11.04
N VAL A 276 -3.86 -14.20 -10.20
CA VAL A 276 -3.58 -12.96 -9.44
C VAL A 276 -3.42 -11.75 -10.37
N ILE A 277 -2.57 -11.88 -11.41
CA ILE A 277 -2.33 -10.79 -12.37
C ILE A 277 -3.59 -10.50 -13.20
N LEU A 278 -4.23 -11.54 -13.73
CA LEU A 278 -5.41 -11.41 -14.57
C LEU A 278 -6.55 -10.72 -13.81
N THR A 279 -6.82 -11.09 -12.57
CA THR A 279 -7.84 -10.43 -11.74
C THR A 279 -7.53 -8.94 -11.55
N LEU A 280 -6.28 -8.59 -11.25
CA LEU A 280 -5.90 -7.17 -11.12
C LEU A 280 -6.04 -6.42 -12.45
N VAL A 281 -5.52 -6.98 -13.55
CA VAL A 281 -5.55 -6.33 -14.87
C VAL A 281 -6.98 -6.16 -15.36
N LEU A 282 -7.85 -7.15 -15.18
CA LEU A 282 -9.25 -7.03 -15.58
C LEU A 282 -10.01 -5.97 -14.79
N ILE A 283 -9.83 -5.93 -13.46
CA ILE A 283 -10.57 -4.99 -12.61
C ILE A 283 -10.01 -3.57 -12.78
N ILE A 284 -8.68 -3.41 -12.69
CA ILE A 284 -8.04 -2.10 -12.82
C ILE A 284 -8.16 -1.61 -14.26
N GLY A 285 -7.78 -2.43 -15.24
CA GLY A 285 -7.81 -2.09 -16.66
C GLY A 285 -9.23 -1.86 -17.18
N GLY A 286 -10.22 -2.63 -16.72
CA GLY A 286 -11.63 -2.40 -17.03
C GLY A 286 -12.12 -1.05 -16.50
N ASN A 287 -11.79 -0.71 -15.25
CA ASN A 287 -12.14 0.60 -14.69
C ASN A 287 -11.36 1.76 -15.32
N MET A 288 -10.13 1.53 -15.79
CA MET A 288 -9.37 2.51 -16.59
C MET A 288 -10.04 2.76 -17.93
N ALA A 289 -10.47 1.71 -18.64
CA ALA A 289 -11.16 1.82 -19.92
C ALA A 289 -12.51 2.53 -19.80
N MET A 290 -13.21 2.35 -18.67
CA MET A 290 -14.47 3.03 -18.36
C MET A 290 -14.28 4.47 -17.84
N GLY A 291 -13.04 4.94 -17.63
CA GLY A 291 -12.76 6.27 -17.06
C GLY A 291 -13.05 6.41 -15.56
N ASN A 292 -13.34 5.31 -14.87
CA ASN A 292 -13.64 5.27 -13.43
C ASN A 292 -12.36 5.25 -12.57
N PHE A 293 -11.24 4.80 -13.13
CA PHE A 293 -9.96 4.78 -12.42
C PHE A 293 -9.30 6.16 -12.45
N LYS A 294 -9.75 7.04 -11.56
CA LYS A 294 -9.17 8.37 -11.37
C LYS A 294 -8.14 8.32 -10.24
N THR A 295 -6.94 8.79 -10.52
CA THR A 295 -5.78 8.83 -9.60
C THR A 295 -5.54 10.20 -8.99
N SER A 296 -6.15 11.24 -9.57
CA SER A 296 -6.32 12.57 -8.97
C SER A 296 -7.80 12.81 -8.67
N LEU A 297 -8.09 13.38 -7.49
CA LEU A 297 -9.41 13.95 -7.24
C LEU A 297 -9.48 15.19 -8.14
N SER A 298 -10.56 15.31 -8.92
CA SER A 298 -10.86 16.61 -9.53
C SER A 298 -11.13 17.56 -8.36
N ASN A 299 -10.34 18.64 -8.25
CA ASN A 299 -10.42 19.65 -7.18
C ASN A 299 -11.80 20.33 -7.04
N LYS A 300 -12.78 19.98 -7.88
CA LYS A 300 -14.16 20.49 -7.84
C LYS A 300 -14.96 20.12 -6.59
N ASN A 301 -14.55 19.13 -5.79
CA ASN A 301 -15.31 18.67 -4.62
C ASN A 301 -14.58 18.86 -3.27
N VAL A 302 -13.71 19.87 -3.16
CA VAL A 302 -13.05 20.23 -1.90
C VAL A 302 -13.72 21.47 -1.30
N LEU A 303 -14.99 21.32 -0.94
CA LEU A 303 -15.77 22.33 -0.25
C LEU A 303 -15.75 22.04 1.25
N ASN A 304 -15.46 23.05 2.08
CA ASN A 304 -15.72 22.98 3.53
C ASN A 304 -17.24 22.92 3.79
N GLU A 305 -17.66 22.69 5.04
CA GLU A 305 -19.08 22.63 5.48
C GLU A 305 -19.93 23.86 5.06
N ASN A 306 -19.28 24.96 4.66
CA ASN A 306 -19.90 26.20 4.17
C ASN A 306 -19.84 26.40 2.64
N GLY A 307 -19.39 25.42 1.85
CA GLY A 307 -19.31 25.57 0.39
C GLY A 307 -18.14 26.39 -0.13
N ALA A 308 -17.11 26.66 0.69
CA ALA A 308 -15.92 27.43 0.31
C ALA A 308 -14.69 26.54 0.09
N LEU A 309 -13.86 26.92 -0.91
CA LEU A 309 -12.60 26.25 -1.28
C LEU A 309 -11.56 26.41 -0.15
N ASN A 310 -10.90 25.32 0.27
CA ASN A 310 -9.88 25.37 1.33
C ASN A 310 -8.45 25.59 0.76
N PRO A 311 -7.78 26.72 1.08
CA PRO A 311 -6.42 27.07 0.65
C PRO A 311 -5.33 26.09 1.13
N ASP A 312 -5.59 25.30 2.18
CA ASP A 312 -4.63 24.30 2.69
C ASP A 312 -4.34 23.17 1.68
N ASN A 313 -5.15 23.07 0.61
CA ASN A 313 -4.96 22.11 -0.47
C ASN A 313 -3.92 22.51 -1.51
N ILE A 314 -3.35 23.71 -1.43
CA ILE A 314 -2.25 24.11 -2.31
C ILE A 314 -1.02 23.26 -1.99
N LYS A 315 -0.62 22.42 -2.93
CA LYS A 315 0.53 21.52 -2.81
C LYS A 315 1.70 22.04 -3.63
N GLY A 316 2.93 21.72 -3.20
CA GLY A 316 4.16 22.21 -3.84
C GLY A 316 4.35 21.77 -5.30
N TYR A 317 3.60 20.78 -5.79
CA TYR A 317 3.63 20.40 -7.20
C TYR A 317 2.67 21.20 -8.09
N MET A 318 1.71 21.93 -7.51
CA MET A 318 0.78 22.74 -8.28
C MET A 318 1.55 23.91 -8.91
N THR A 319 1.08 24.36 -10.06
CA THR A 319 1.60 25.59 -10.67
C THR A 319 0.81 26.80 -10.17
N LEU A 320 1.36 28.01 -10.27
CA LEU A 320 0.60 29.23 -9.94
C LEU A 320 -0.63 29.39 -10.85
N ASN A 321 -0.56 28.84 -12.06
CA ASN A 321 -1.67 28.78 -13.00
C ASN A 321 -2.78 27.80 -12.54
N ASP A 322 -2.40 26.65 -11.97
CA ASP A 322 -3.36 25.71 -11.38
C ASP A 322 -4.06 26.32 -10.17
N VAL A 323 -3.31 27.00 -9.29
CA VAL A 323 -3.86 27.71 -8.12
C VAL A 323 -4.81 28.84 -8.58
N SER A 324 -4.41 29.63 -9.57
CA SER A 324 -5.25 30.70 -10.15
C SER A 324 -6.57 30.17 -10.70
N LYS A 325 -6.54 29.06 -11.46
CA LYS A 325 -7.74 28.41 -12.01
C LYS A 325 -8.62 27.77 -10.94
N GLU A 326 -8.01 27.20 -9.90
CA GLU A 326 -8.72 26.49 -8.85
C GLU A 326 -9.45 27.44 -7.91
N PHE A 327 -8.83 28.56 -7.55
CA PHE A 327 -9.39 29.54 -6.64
C PHE A 327 -10.07 30.73 -7.34
N ASN A 328 -10.13 30.70 -8.68
CA ASN A 328 -10.68 31.76 -9.52
C ASN A 328 -10.05 33.15 -9.24
N ILE A 329 -8.75 33.16 -8.91
CA ILE A 329 -7.96 34.37 -8.64
C ILE A 329 -7.19 34.71 -9.90
N ASN A 330 -7.18 35.98 -10.30
CA ASN A 330 -6.39 36.43 -11.45
C ASN A 330 -4.88 36.22 -11.19
N THR A 331 -4.17 35.61 -12.15
CA THR A 331 -2.73 35.30 -12.03
C THR A 331 -1.88 36.52 -11.70
N LYS A 332 -2.25 37.71 -12.22
CA LYS A 332 -1.54 38.96 -11.94
C LYS A 332 -1.71 39.45 -10.49
N ASP A 333 -2.88 39.24 -9.91
CA ASP A 333 -3.17 39.65 -8.53
C ASP A 333 -2.50 38.70 -7.55
N LEU A 334 -2.41 37.41 -7.92
CA LEU A 334 -1.69 36.39 -7.15
C LEU A 334 -0.17 36.62 -7.17
N LEU A 335 0.41 37.02 -8.31
CA LEU A 335 1.82 37.40 -8.41
C LEU A 335 2.14 38.64 -7.57
N LYS A 336 1.28 39.66 -7.59
CA LYS A 336 1.44 40.85 -6.75
C LYS A 336 1.32 40.53 -5.26
N ALA A 337 0.32 39.74 -4.87
CA ALA A 337 0.12 39.38 -3.47
C ALA A 337 1.28 38.53 -2.91
N CYS A 338 1.93 37.74 -3.76
CA CYS A 338 3.12 36.97 -3.39
C CYS A 338 4.45 37.73 -3.54
N ASN A 339 4.43 39.02 -3.87
CA ASN A 339 5.62 39.83 -4.18
C ASN A 339 6.54 39.19 -5.25
N LEU A 340 5.96 38.53 -6.25
CA LEU A 340 6.69 37.88 -7.33
C LEU A 340 6.81 38.80 -8.54
N PRO A 341 7.97 38.83 -9.24
CA PRO A 341 8.13 39.65 -10.42
C PRO A 341 7.26 39.13 -11.58
N ASN A 342 6.81 40.06 -12.44
CA ASN A 342 5.83 39.76 -13.51
C ASN A 342 6.36 38.80 -14.60
N ASP A 343 7.68 38.53 -14.63
CA ASP A 343 8.35 37.59 -15.53
C ASP A 343 8.44 36.15 -14.95
N THR A 344 7.85 35.91 -13.78
CA THR A 344 7.86 34.61 -13.12
C THR A 344 7.13 33.56 -13.96
N ASN A 345 7.77 32.40 -14.17
CA ASN A 345 7.18 31.31 -14.93
C ASN A 345 6.07 30.61 -14.13
N ILE A 346 4.83 31.00 -14.40
CA ILE A 346 3.62 30.55 -13.69
C ILE A 346 3.22 29.09 -13.94
N ASP A 347 3.82 28.43 -14.94
CA ASP A 347 3.54 27.03 -15.31
C ASP A 347 4.56 26.05 -14.70
N LYS A 348 5.53 26.54 -13.90
CA LYS A 348 6.42 25.69 -13.13
C LYS A 348 5.77 25.22 -11.81
N PRO A 349 6.09 24.01 -11.33
CA PRO A 349 5.70 23.57 -9.99
C PRO A 349 6.20 24.54 -8.92
N ILE A 350 5.36 24.87 -7.94
CA ILE A 350 5.67 25.77 -6.81
C ILE A 350 6.99 25.40 -6.09
N LYS A 351 7.33 24.11 -6.01
CA LYS A 351 8.57 23.60 -5.41
C LYS A 351 9.81 24.00 -6.22
N GLU A 352 9.77 23.86 -7.55
CA GLU A 352 10.86 24.30 -8.42
C GLU A 352 10.91 25.83 -8.50
N LEU A 353 9.76 26.49 -8.38
CA LEU A 353 9.67 27.94 -8.33
C LEU A 353 10.36 28.50 -7.08
N LYS A 354 10.19 27.85 -5.93
CA LYS A 354 10.92 28.18 -4.69
C LYS A 354 12.44 28.11 -4.90
N ASP A 355 12.94 27.04 -5.52
CA ASP A 355 14.37 26.86 -5.75
C ASP A 355 14.94 27.91 -6.73
N ASP A 356 14.19 28.28 -7.77
CA ASP A 356 14.60 29.30 -8.76
C ASP A 356 14.52 30.72 -8.18
N LEU A 357 13.53 31.02 -7.34
CA LEU A 357 13.37 32.32 -6.68
C LEU A 357 14.40 32.50 -5.56
N SER A 358 14.74 31.44 -4.83
CA SER A 358 15.80 31.46 -3.83
C SER A 358 17.17 31.78 -4.45
N LYS A 359 17.47 31.24 -5.64
CA LYS A 359 18.67 31.60 -6.43
C LYS A 359 18.70 33.06 -6.88
N LYS A 360 17.55 33.71 -6.99
CA LYS A 360 17.40 35.13 -7.31
C LYS A 360 17.31 36.03 -6.07
N GLY A 361 17.42 35.48 -4.86
CA GLY A 361 17.35 36.24 -3.60
C GLY A 361 15.94 36.64 -3.16
N ILE A 362 14.90 35.97 -3.68
CA ILE A 362 13.50 36.24 -3.35
C ILE A 362 13.00 35.12 -2.41
N GLU A 363 12.59 35.47 -1.20
CA GLU A 363 11.98 34.52 -0.25
C GLU A 363 10.55 34.19 -0.66
N PHE A 364 10.35 32.97 -1.16
CA PHE A 364 9.03 32.44 -1.48
C PHE A 364 8.84 31.08 -0.80
N ASP A 365 7.91 31.01 0.15
CA ASP A 365 7.56 29.76 0.81
C ASP A 365 6.13 29.32 0.47
N PRO A 366 5.89 28.03 0.18
CA PRO A 366 4.56 27.50 -0.10
C PRO A 366 3.55 27.71 1.04
N SER A 367 4.02 27.86 2.29
CA SER A 367 3.13 28.19 3.42
C SER A 367 2.59 29.62 3.32
N THR A 368 3.41 30.58 2.89
CA THR A 368 3.00 31.97 2.64
C THR A 368 1.95 32.04 1.54
N LEU A 369 2.08 31.24 0.49
CA LEU A 369 1.08 31.15 -0.59
C LEU A 369 -0.29 30.66 -0.06
N ARG A 370 -0.33 29.69 0.85
CA ARG A 370 -1.57 29.23 1.48
C ARG A 370 -2.24 30.32 2.31
N VAL A 371 -1.44 31.09 3.06
CA VAL A 371 -1.94 32.22 3.88
C VAL A 371 -2.50 33.33 2.98
N ILE A 372 -1.76 33.72 1.94
CA ILE A 372 -2.18 34.75 0.99
C ILE A 372 -3.47 34.35 0.28
N VAL A 373 -3.57 33.11 -0.21
CA VAL A 373 -4.78 32.63 -0.87
C VAL A 373 -5.97 32.57 0.11
N LYS A 374 -5.71 32.27 1.40
CA LYS A 374 -6.71 32.33 2.47
C LYS A 374 -7.20 33.73 2.79
N GLU A 375 -6.36 34.75 2.61
CA GLU A 375 -6.76 36.15 2.74
C GLU A 375 -7.54 36.66 1.52
N ILE A 376 -7.24 36.17 0.32
CA ILE A 376 -7.92 36.59 -0.93
C ILE A 376 -9.33 35.99 -1.07
N ILE A 377 -9.57 34.79 -0.51
CA ILE A 377 -10.85 34.07 -0.62
C ILE A 377 -11.84 34.44 0.51
N LYS A 378 -11.37 35.09 1.57
CA LYS A 378 -12.21 35.66 2.62
C LYS A 378 -13.03 36.82 2.08
#